data_AF-A0A7Y2DFI8-F1
#
_entry.id   AF-A0A7Y2DFI8-F1
#
_cell.length_a   1.000
_cell.length_b   1.000
_cell.length_c   1.000
_cell.angle_alpha   90.00
_cell.angle_beta   90.00
_cell.angle_gamma   90.00
#
_symmetry.space_group_name_H-M   'P 1'
#
loop_
_entity.id
_entity.type
_entity.pdbx_description
1 polymer ?
#
loop_
_entity_poly.entity_id
_entity_poly.type
_entity_poly.pdbx_seq_one_letter_code
_entity_poly.pdbx_strand_id
1 'polypeptide(L)'
;MKTDRSRVVRTSDIKNLKNSKMKYFTLVIVCFVLGSCQNGNDSLISNAKDYNQYLVSNPAKTTSKYFELWNSKITPDSSQLMSFGIVGGEYNRYFQNTGDIEYLKKSEKVLEKAVDIAAIGQAEYY
;
A
#
# COMPACT_ATOMS: atom_id res chain seq x y z
N MET A 1 -64.68 17.84 61.44
CA MET A 1 -64.65 16.40 61.10
C MET A 1 -63.98 16.27 59.75
N LYS A 2 -62.86 15.55 59.70
CA LYS A 2 -61.91 15.46 58.59
C LYS A 2 -62.49 14.53 57.51
N THR A 3 -62.42 14.91 56.24
CA THR A 3 -62.63 13.94 55.15
C THR A 3 -61.59 14.21 54.07
N ASP A 4 -60.52 13.44 54.19
CA ASP A 4 -59.36 13.43 53.30
C ASP A 4 -59.77 12.89 51.93
N ARG A 5 -59.63 13.71 50.88
CA ARG A 5 -59.93 13.34 49.50
C ARG A 5 -58.68 12.72 48.90
N SER A 6 -58.46 11.43 49.15
CA SER A 6 -57.35 10.66 48.58
C SER A 6 -57.51 10.57 47.05
N ARG A 7 -56.62 11.29 46.36
CA ARG A 7 -56.51 11.34 44.91
C ARG A 7 -55.94 10.00 44.42
N VAL A 8 -56.79 9.13 43.87
CA VAL A 8 -56.36 7.88 43.23
C VAL A 8 -55.56 8.22 41.98
N VAL A 9 -54.23 8.12 42.07
CA VAL A 9 -53.31 8.30 40.94
C VAL A 9 -53.42 7.04 40.06
N ARG A 10 -53.88 7.20 38.81
CA ARG A 10 -53.99 6.07 37.87
C ARG A 10 -52.61 5.52 37.55
N THR A 11 -52.47 4.20 37.61
CA THR A 11 -51.22 3.48 37.32
C THR A 11 -50.71 3.70 35.88
N SER A 12 -51.59 4.11 34.96
CA SER A 12 -51.25 4.54 33.59
C SER A 12 -50.44 5.84 33.56
N ASP A 13 -50.67 6.75 34.50
CA ASP A 13 -50.00 8.07 34.55
C ASP A 13 -48.57 7.93 35.09
N ILE A 14 -48.35 6.99 36.03
CA ILE A 14 -47.02 6.67 36.58
C ILE A 14 -46.15 5.97 35.52
N LYS A 15 -46.71 5.07 34.70
CA LYS A 15 -46.00 4.42 33.59
C LYS A 15 -45.55 5.42 32.53
N ASN A 16 -46.42 6.36 32.14
CA ASN A 16 -46.09 7.39 31.15
C ASN A 16 -45.03 8.38 31.66
N LEU A 17 -45.09 8.76 32.94
CA LEU A 17 -44.08 9.62 33.55
C LEU A 17 -42.70 8.93 33.60
N LYS A 18 -42.66 7.63 33.93
CA LYS A 18 -41.43 6.82 33.94
C LYS A 18 -40.83 6.68 32.54
N ASN A 19 -41.64 6.39 31.53
CA ASN A 19 -41.18 6.29 30.13
C ASN A 19 -40.69 7.63 29.58
N SER A 20 -41.33 8.74 29.96
CA SER A 20 -40.90 10.10 29.61
C SER A 20 -39.51 10.41 30.20
N LYS A 21 -39.30 10.13 31.49
CA LYS A 21 -37.99 10.28 32.17
C LYS A 21 -36.88 9.43 31.55
N MET A 22 -37.18 8.19 31.13
CA MET A 22 -36.21 7.32 30.44
C MET A 22 -35.84 7.86 29.05
N LYS A 23 -36.80 8.42 28.30
CA LYS A 23 -36.52 9.06 26.99
C LYS A 23 -35.61 10.28 27.13
N TYR A 24 -35.83 11.13 28.15
CA TYR A 24 -34.94 12.25 28.41
C TYR A 24 -33.54 11.80 28.83
N PHE A 25 -33.43 10.71 29.61
CA PHE A 25 -32.13 10.13 29.98
C PHE A 25 -31.37 9.60 28.76
N THR A 26 -32.07 8.90 27.84
CA THR A 26 -31.48 8.45 26.56
C THR A 26 -31.03 9.63 25.71
N LEU A 27 -31.80 10.72 25.66
CA LEU A 27 -31.47 11.92 24.88
C LEU A 27 -30.22 12.63 25.42
N VAL A 28 -30.05 12.69 26.75
CA VAL A 28 -28.84 13.23 27.40
C VAL A 28 -27.60 12.39 27.07
N ILE A 29 -27.72 11.06 27.07
CA ILE A 29 -26.61 10.16 26.71
C ILE A 29 -26.21 10.35 25.24
N VAL A 30 -27.18 10.44 24.33
CA VAL A 30 -26.90 10.66 22.90
C VAL A 30 -26.21 12.01 22.68
N CYS A 31 -26.67 13.08 23.34
CA CYS A 31 -26.00 14.38 23.28
C CYS A 31 -24.56 14.33 23.83
N PHE A 32 -24.31 13.54 24.88
CA PHE A 32 -22.97 13.39 25.45
C PHE A 32 -22.01 12.66 24.51
N VAL A 33 -22.49 11.61 23.84
CA VAL A 33 -21.69 10.86 22.84
C VAL A 33 -21.37 11.73 21.63
N LEU A 34 -22.32 12.54 21.16
CA LEU A 34 -22.10 13.45 20.03
C LEU A 34 -21.21 14.66 20.39
N GLY A 35 -21.24 15.12 21.64
CA GLY A 35 -20.42 16.23 22.14
C GLY A 35 -18.97 15.85 22.48
N SER A 36 -18.66 14.56 22.58
CA SER A 36 -17.31 14.07 22.92
C SER A 36 -16.37 13.95 21.71
N CYS A 37 -16.79 14.42 20.53
CA CYS A 37 -15.93 14.50 19.36
C CYS A 37 -14.96 15.68 19.51
N GLN A 38 -13.92 15.47 20.32
CA GLN A 38 -12.78 16.36 20.34
C GLN A 38 -11.96 16.01 19.08
N ASN A 39 -12.12 16.80 18.02
CA ASN A 39 -11.07 16.90 17.01
C ASN A 39 -9.86 17.47 17.74
N GLY A 40 -9.09 16.56 18.34
CA GLY A 40 -7.85 16.87 19.02
C GLY A 40 -7.07 17.74 18.07
N ASN A 41 -6.80 18.95 18.54
CA ASN A 41 -6.06 19.97 17.84
C ASN A 41 -4.98 19.26 17.03
N ASP A 42 -5.02 19.37 15.70
CA ASP A 42 -3.94 18.95 14.84
C ASP A 42 -2.75 19.86 15.14
N SER A 43 -2.19 19.78 16.35
CA SER A 43 -0.82 20.15 16.60
C SER A 43 -0.05 19.20 15.71
N LEU A 44 0.26 19.66 14.49
CA LEU A 44 1.07 19.00 13.48
C LEU A 44 2.14 18.15 14.18
N ILE A 45 1.86 16.86 14.37
CA ILE A 45 2.76 15.92 15.05
C ILE A 45 4.07 15.84 14.24
N SER A 46 3.98 16.10 12.94
CA SER A 46 5.10 16.34 12.05
C SER A 46 4.72 17.30 10.93
N ASN A 47 5.64 18.17 10.53
CA ASN A 47 5.52 18.93 9.29
C ASN A 47 6.03 18.05 8.15
N ALA A 48 5.20 17.81 7.13
CA ALA A 48 5.59 17.01 5.96
C ALA A 48 6.89 17.52 5.30
N LYS A 49 7.16 18.83 5.36
CA LYS A 49 8.38 19.45 4.81
C LYS A 49 9.66 18.93 5.47
N ASP A 50 9.63 18.60 6.75
CA ASP A 50 10.81 18.14 7.52
C ASP A 50 11.23 16.72 7.10
N TYR A 51 10.26 15.93 6.62
CA TYR A 51 10.46 14.54 6.22
C TYR A 51 10.60 14.35 4.72
N ASN A 52 10.10 15.29 3.90
CA ASN A 52 10.17 15.21 2.44
C ASN A 52 11.59 14.97 1.90
N GLN A 53 12.62 15.51 2.56
CA GLN A 53 14.03 15.27 2.17
C GLN A 53 14.46 13.80 2.30
N TYR A 54 13.84 13.05 3.22
CA TYR A 54 14.12 11.64 3.47
C TYR A 54 13.19 10.72 2.66
N LEU A 55 12.07 11.26 2.18
CA LEU A 55 11.11 10.56 1.33
C LEU A 55 11.41 10.72 -0.17
N VAL A 56 12.49 11.42 -0.54
CA VAL A 56 12.91 11.55 -1.94
C VAL A 56 13.35 10.18 -2.46
N SER A 57 12.43 9.52 -3.17
CA SER A 57 12.76 8.44 -4.09
C SER A 57 13.39 9.07 -5.32
N ASN A 58 14.72 9.00 -5.44
CA ASN A 58 15.36 9.31 -6.71
C ASN A 58 14.95 8.24 -7.73
N PRO A 59 14.59 8.63 -8.96
CA PRO A 59 14.28 7.65 -10.00
C PRO A 59 15.49 6.73 -10.18
N ALA A 60 15.23 5.42 -10.11
CA ALA A 60 16.27 4.43 -10.32
C ALA A 60 16.91 4.62 -11.70
N LYS A 61 18.24 4.64 -11.75
CA LYS A 61 18.95 4.70 -13.03
C LYS A 61 18.78 3.37 -13.76
N THR A 62 18.20 3.43 -14.96
CA THR A 62 17.93 2.28 -15.84
C THR A 62 18.97 2.11 -16.95
N THR A 63 20.08 2.83 -16.85
CA THR A 63 21.25 2.63 -17.71
C THR A 63 22.52 2.87 -16.90
N SER A 64 23.61 2.26 -17.36
CA SER A 64 24.96 2.48 -16.86
C SER A 64 25.96 2.35 -18.00
N LYS A 65 27.13 2.99 -17.89
CA LYS A 65 28.22 2.82 -18.86
C LYS A 65 28.64 1.35 -19.02
N TYR A 66 28.54 0.58 -17.93
CA TYR A 66 28.81 -0.86 -17.95
C TYR A 66 27.76 -1.60 -18.78
N PHE A 67 26.47 -1.32 -18.56
CA PHE A 67 25.39 -1.87 -19.35
C PHE A 67 25.54 -1.53 -20.83
N GLU A 68 25.79 -0.27 -21.17
CA GLU A 68 25.97 0.16 -22.57
C GLU A 68 27.15 -0.57 -23.25
N LEU A 69 28.26 -0.72 -22.53
CA LEU A 69 29.43 -1.44 -23.02
C LEU A 69 29.12 -2.91 -23.33
N TRP A 70 28.36 -3.61 -22.49
CA TRP A 70 28.02 -5.01 -22.72
C TRP A 70 26.88 -5.19 -23.72
N ASN A 71 25.88 -4.31 -23.66
CA ASN A 71 24.75 -4.33 -24.60
C ASN A 71 25.20 -4.05 -26.04
N SER A 72 26.16 -3.14 -26.24
CA SER A 72 26.76 -2.90 -27.57
C SER A 72 27.49 -4.11 -28.17
N LYS A 73 27.82 -5.12 -27.38
CA LYS A 73 28.44 -6.36 -27.86
C LYS A 73 27.42 -7.40 -28.35
N ILE A 74 26.13 -7.17 -28.09
CA ILE A 74 25.05 -8.04 -28.53
C ILE A 74 24.53 -7.52 -29.88
N THR A 75 24.98 -8.14 -30.96
CA THR A 75 24.43 -7.99 -32.30
C THR A 75 23.41 -9.10 -32.59
N PRO A 76 22.55 -8.98 -33.64
CA PRO A 76 21.58 -10.02 -33.99
C PRO A 76 22.19 -11.41 -34.18
N ASP A 77 23.42 -11.47 -34.70
CA ASP A 77 24.15 -12.71 -34.94
C ASP A 77 25.15 -13.06 -33.81
N SER A 78 25.06 -12.39 -32.66
CA SER A 78 26.00 -12.59 -31.56
C SER A 78 25.76 -13.90 -30.82
N SER A 79 26.83 -14.67 -30.62
CA SER A 79 26.89 -15.86 -29.75
C SER A 79 27.65 -15.59 -28.44
N GLN A 80 27.87 -14.31 -28.08
CA GLN A 80 28.67 -13.95 -26.92
C GLN A 80 27.95 -14.21 -25.60
N LEU A 81 28.00 -15.46 -25.13
CA LEU A 81 27.31 -15.95 -23.94
C LEU A 81 27.51 -15.05 -22.70
N MET A 82 28.74 -14.58 -22.47
CA MET A 82 29.07 -13.68 -21.37
C MET A 82 28.30 -12.35 -21.43
N SER A 83 28.19 -11.76 -22.63
CA SER A 83 27.48 -10.49 -22.83
C SER A 83 25.99 -10.64 -22.53
N PHE A 84 25.37 -11.75 -22.95
CA PHE A 84 23.97 -12.04 -22.62
C PHE A 84 23.75 -12.20 -21.12
N GLY A 85 24.60 -12.96 -20.42
CA GLY A 85 24.48 -13.12 -18.96
C GLY A 85 24.57 -11.79 -18.19
N ILE A 86 25.52 -10.93 -18.58
CA ILE A 86 25.70 -9.61 -17.96
C ILE A 86 24.50 -8.69 -18.23
N VAL A 87 24.07 -8.59 -19.49
CA VAL A 87 22.94 -7.73 -19.88
C VAL A 87 21.63 -8.22 -19.26
N GLY A 88 21.41 -9.54 -19.21
CA GLY A 88 20.25 -10.14 -18.55
C GLY A 88 20.20 -9.80 -17.05
N GLY A 89 21.34 -9.87 -16.36
CA GLY A 89 21.46 -9.48 -14.96
C GLY A 89 21.20 -7.99 -14.71
N GLU A 90 21.71 -7.12 -15.59
CA GLU A 90 21.46 -5.68 -15.52
C GLU A 90 19.97 -5.34 -15.71
N TYR A 91 19.28 -6.00 -16.65
CA TYR A 91 17.84 -5.85 -16.83
C TYR A 91 17.05 -6.28 -15.59
N ASN A 92 17.40 -7.40 -14.96
CA ASN A 92 16.76 -7.81 -13.71
C ASN A 92 16.99 -6.77 -12.59
N ARG A 93 18.19 -6.18 -12.51
CA ARG A 93 18.47 -5.08 -11.56
C ARG A 93 17.58 -3.86 -11.85
N TYR A 94 17.35 -3.51 -13.12
CA TYR A 94 16.43 -2.41 -13.46
C TYR A 94 15.00 -2.71 -12.99
N PHE A 95 14.50 -3.92 -13.22
CA PHE A 95 13.19 -4.33 -12.69
C PHE A 95 13.11 -4.21 -11.17
N GLN A 96 14.12 -4.69 -10.43
CA GLN A 96 14.14 -4.58 -8.97
C GLN A 96 14.09 -3.13 -8.47
N ASN A 97 14.68 -2.20 -9.22
CA ASN A 97 14.76 -0.81 -8.82
C ASN A 97 13.59 0.05 -9.32
N THR A 98 12.96 -0.29 -10.45
CA THR A 98 11.85 0.50 -11.03
C THR A 98 10.48 -0.14 -10.83
N GLY A 99 10.41 -1.45 -10.62
CA GLY A 99 9.17 -2.22 -10.68
C GLY A 99 8.57 -2.36 -12.08
N ASP A 100 9.27 -1.90 -13.13
CA ASP A 100 8.78 -1.96 -14.50
C ASP A 100 8.99 -3.35 -15.12
N ILE A 101 7.87 -4.03 -15.37
CA ILE A 101 7.80 -5.39 -15.92
C ILE A 101 8.47 -5.52 -17.30
N GLU A 102 8.62 -4.43 -18.06
CA GLU A 102 9.35 -4.49 -19.31
C GLU A 102 10.80 -4.97 -19.13
N TYR A 103 11.45 -4.57 -18.04
CA TYR A 103 12.81 -4.98 -17.76
C TYR A 103 12.90 -6.46 -17.38
N LEU A 104 11.88 -7.00 -16.71
CA LEU A 104 11.80 -8.43 -16.43
C LEU A 104 11.71 -9.25 -17.72
N LYS A 105 10.83 -8.85 -18.64
CA LYS A 105 10.69 -9.51 -19.95
C LYS A 105 11.97 -9.42 -20.80
N LYS A 106 12.65 -8.27 -20.75
CA LYS A 106 13.95 -8.08 -21.43
C LYS A 106 15.02 -9.00 -20.83
N SER A 107 15.05 -9.16 -19.51
CA SER A 107 15.95 -10.08 -18.82
C SER A 107 15.72 -11.53 -19.26
N GLU A 108 14.45 -11.98 -19.21
CA GLU A 108 14.04 -13.32 -19.64
C GLU A 108 14.48 -13.61 -21.08
N LYS A 109 14.11 -12.75 -22.04
CA LYS A 109 14.46 -12.91 -23.45
C LYS A 109 15.98 -13.04 -23.70
N VAL A 110 16.78 -12.23 -22.99
CA VAL A 110 18.25 -12.25 -23.15
C VAL A 110 18.83 -13.53 -22.56
N LEU A 111 18.28 -14.02 -21.44
CA LEU A 111 18.72 -15.26 -20.80
C LEU A 111 18.28 -16.50 -21.56
N GLU A 112 17.08 -16.52 -22.14
CA GLU A 112 16.64 -17.59 -23.06
C GLU A 112 17.63 -17.73 -24.22
N LYS A 113 18.01 -16.61 -24.84
CA LYS A 113 19.02 -16.63 -25.91
C LYS A 113 20.37 -17.15 -25.43
N ALA A 114 20.78 -16.82 -24.21
CA ALA A 114 22.01 -17.35 -23.60
C ALA A 114 21.94 -18.87 -23.43
N VAL A 115 20.80 -19.39 -22.97
CA VAL A 115 20.56 -20.82 -22.80
C VAL A 115 20.60 -21.53 -24.15
N ASP A 116 19.94 -20.99 -25.17
CA ASP A 116 19.95 -21.54 -26.53
C ASP A 116 21.38 -21.67 -27.08
N ILE A 117 22.22 -20.64 -26.87
CA ILE A 117 23.62 -20.65 -27.29
C ILE A 117 24.43 -21.68 -26.49
N ALA A 118 24.22 -21.75 -25.17
CA ALA A 118 24.93 -22.68 -24.30
C ALA A 118 24.57 -24.15 -24.57
N ALA A 119 23.37 -24.41 -25.09
CA ALA A 119 22.90 -25.75 -25.46
C ALA A 119 23.44 -26.23 -26.83
N ILE A 120 24.13 -25.38 -27.60
CA ILE A 120 24.76 -25.78 -28.87
C ILE A 120 25.78 -26.89 -28.61
N GLY A 121 25.62 -28.03 -29.30
CA GLY A 121 26.48 -29.21 -29.18
C GLY A 121 26.03 -30.23 -28.12
N GLN A 122 25.03 -29.93 -27.29
CA GLN A 122 24.54 -30.88 -26.26
C GLN A 122 24.05 -32.20 -26.86
N ALA A 123 23.48 -32.18 -28.06
CA ALA A 123 23.01 -33.36 -28.77
C ALA A 123 24.13 -34.26 -29.33
N GLU A 124 25.37 -33.76 -29.41
CA GLU A 124 26.53 -34.52 -29.94
C GLU A 124 27.27 -35.31 -28.84
N TYR A 125 26.93 -35.09 -27.57
CA TYR A 125 27.56 -35.73 -26.41
C TYR A 125 26.83 -36.98 -25.88
N TYR A 126 25.79 -37.47 -26.58
CA TYR A 126 25.01 -38.66 -26.22
C TYR A 126 25.09 -39.77 -27.27
#